data_AF-A0A257H0E2-F1
#
_entry.id   AF-A0A257H0E2-F1
#
_cell.length_a   1.000
_cell.length_b   1.000
_cell.length_c   1.000
_cell.angle_alpha   90.00
_cell.angle_beta   90.00
_cell.angle_gamma   90.00
#
_symmetry.space_group_name_H-M   'P 1'
#
loop_
_entity.id
_entity.type
_entity.pdbx_description
1 polymer ?
#
loop_
_entity_poly.entity_id
_entity_poly.type
_entity_poly.pdbx_seq_one_letter_code
_entity_poly.pdbx_strand_id
1 'polypeptide(L)' 'MNQLDALKQFTTVVADTGDFKQLGAFKPQDATTNPSLILKAVQMPDYAPLLQQAVDQFRGR' A
#
# COMPACT_ATOMS: atom_id res chain seq x y z
N MET A 1 1.64 11.89 22.27
CA MET A 1 2.44 10.73 21.83
C MET A 1 1.57 9.49 22.02
N ASN A 2 1.13 8.86 20.93
CA ASN A 2 0.37 7.61 21.00
C ASN A 2 1.31 6.38 21.02
N GLN A 3 0.76 5.17 21.12
CA GLN A 3 1.56 3.94 21.16
C GLN A 3 2.43 3.75 19.90
N LEU A 4 1.93 4.14 18.73
CA LEU A 4 2.68 4.07 17.48
C LEU A 4 3.85 5.06 17.47
N ASP A 5 3.65 6.28 17.96
CA ASP A 5 4.71 7.28 18.08
C ASP A 5 5.83 6.81 19.02
N ALA A 6 5.46 6.15 20.13
CA ALA A 6 6.42 5.57 21.06
C ALA A 6 7.20 4.41 20.40
N LEU A 7 6.52 3.53 19.66
CA LEU A 7 7.16 2.40 18.97
C LEU A 7 8.22 2.86 17.95
N LYS A 8 7.93 3.93 17.20
CA LYS A 8 8.86 4.51 16.21
C LYS A 8 10.18 5.00 16.79
N GLN A 9 10.27 5.23 18.10
CA GLN A 9 11.53 5.62 18.74
C GLN A 9 12.52 4.47 18.86
N PHE A 10 12.04 3.22 18.82
CA PHE A 10 12.85 2.04 19.09
C PHE A 10 12.97 1.10 17.88
N THR A 11 12.07 1.21 16.91
CA THR A 11 12.09 0.35 15.72
C THR A 11 11.64 1.09 14.48
N THR A 12 12.04 0.56 13.33
CA THR A 12 11.56 0.99 12.02
C THR A 12 10.17 0.40 11.79
N VAL A 13 9.16 1.27 11.69
CA VAL A 13 7.79 0.84 11.39
C VAL A 13 7.58 0.72 9.88
N VAL A 14 7.06 -0.44 9.46
CA VAL A 14 6.71 -0.76 8.08
C VAL A 14 5.21 -0.99 8.00
N ALA A 15 4.55 -0.46 6.97
CA ALA A 15 3.12 -0.73 6.72
C ALA A 15 2.94 -1.89 5.74
N ASP A 16 2.21 -2.93 6.14
CA ASP A 16 1.92 -4.09 5.30
C ASP A 16 0.57 -3.93 4.61
N THR A 17 0.54 -3.21 3.48
CA THR A 17 -0.69 -2.90 2.75
C THR A 17 -0.45 -2.57 1.28
N GLY A 18 -1.40 -2.96 0.42
CA GLY A 18 -1.48 -2.48 -0.97
C GLY A 18 -2.30 -1.18 -1.13
N ASP A 19 -2.97 -0.72 -0.07
CA ASP A 19 -3.78 0.50 -0.04
C ASP A 19 -2.90 1.71 0.31
N PHE A 20 -2.31 2.33 -0.71
CA PHE A 20 -1.34 3.40 -0.50
C PHE A 20 -1.95 4.71 -0.01
N LYS A 21 -3.28 4.92 -0.17
CA LYS A 21 -3.98 6.08 0.39
C LYS A 21 -3.95 6.10 1.92
N GLN A 22 -3.83 4.93 2.56
CA GLN A 22 -3.73 4.83 4.03
C GLN A 22 -2.33 5.12 4.59
N LEU A 23 -1.27 5.06 3.77
CA LEU A 23 0.11 5.25 4.25
C LEU A 23 0.32 6.62 4.89
N GLY A 24 -0.33 7.65 4.34
CA GLY A 24 -0.22 9.03 4.84
C GLY A 24 -0.69 9.21 6.28
N ALA A 25 -1.65 8.40 6.74
CA ALA A 25 -2.18 8.47 8.10
C ALA A 25 -1.16 7.99 9.15
N PHE A 26 -0.34 6.99 8.77
CA PHE A 26 0.58 6.33 9.70
C PHE A 26 2.04 6.70 9.50
N LYS A 27 2.41 7.32 8.37
CA LYS A 27 3.78 7.75 8.04
C LYS A 27 4.82 6.67 8.39
N PRO A 28 4.71 5.44 7.83
CA PRO A 28 5.70 4.39 8.04
C PRO A 28 7.01 4.78 7.34
N GLN A 29 8.11 4.12 7.70
CA GLN A 29 9.38 4.28 7.01
C GLN A 29 9.33 3.60 5.64
N ASP A 30 8.90 2.33 5.62
CA ASP A 30 8.74 1.53 4.41
C ASP A 30 7.32 0.94 4.32
N ALA A 31 6.98 0.35 3.18
CA ALA A 31 5.76 -0.42 3.02
C ALA A 31 6.06 -1.76 2.35
N THR A 32 5.38 -2.82 2.78
CA THR A 32 5.44 -4.14 2.16
C THR A 32 4.14 -4.45 1.45
N THR A 33 4.28 -5.14 0.32
CA THR A 33 3.16 -5.76 -0.39
C THR A 33 3.44 -7.24 -0.55
N ASN A 34 2.39 -7.99 -0.85
CA ASN A 34 2.46 -9.37 -1.27
C ASN A 34 1.32 -9.62 -2.28
N PRO A 35 1.30 -10.77 -2.98
CA PRO A 35 0.26 -11.03 -3.99
C PRO A 35 -1.17 -10.87 -3.48
N SER A 36 -1.45 -11.30 -2.24
CA SER A 36 -2.78 -11.19 -1.63
C SER A 36 -3.18 -9.73 -1.37
N LEU A 37 -2.24 -8.90 -0.90
CA LEU A 37 -2.48 -7.48 -0.65
C LEU A 37 -2.68 -6.69 -1.95
N ILE A 38 -1.94 -7.03 -3.00
CA ILE A 38 -2.14 -6.44 -4.33
C ILE A 38 -3.52 -6.82 -4.87
N LEU A 39 -3.87 -8.12 -4.82
CA LEU A 39 -5.19 -8.59 -5.27
C LEU A 39 -6.33 -7.85 -4.55
N LYS A 40 -6.22 -7.66 -3.24
CA LYS A 40 -7.21 -6.92 -2.46
C LYS A 40 -7.28 -5.45 -2.87
N ALA A 41 -6.13 -4.79 -3.07
CA ALA A 41 -6.08 -3.39 -3.44
C ALA A 41 -6.69 -3.14 -4.83
N VAL A 42 -6.32 -3.93 -5.84
CA VAL A 42 -6.81 -3.71 -7.22
C VAL A 42 -8.32 -3.95 -7.39
N GLN A 43 -8.97 -4.62 -6.44
CA GLN A 43 -10.42 -4.77 -6.40
C GLN A 43 -11.17 -3.53 -5.88
N MET A 44 -10.47 -2.58 -5.26
CA MET A 44 -11.10 -1.36 -4.75
C MET A 44 -11.40 -0.38 -5.90
N PRO A 45 -12.58 0.28 -5.92
CA PRO A 45 -12.95 1.20 -7.00
C PRO A 45 -11.92 2.32 -7.22
N ASP A 46 -11.35 2.81 -6.13
CA ASP A 46 -10.32 3.85 -6.09
C ASP A 46 -9.05 3.51 -6.88
N TYR A 47 -8.78 2.22 -7.07
CA TYR A 47 -7.59 1.71 -7.73
C TYR A 47 -7.90 1.08 -9.10
N ALA A 48 -9.17 1.00 -9.50
CA ALA A 48 -9.57 0.49 -10.80
C ALA A 48 -8.90 1.22 -11.99
N PRO A 49 -8.72 2.56 -11.99
CA PRO A 49 -7.99 3.23 -13.07
C PRO A 49 -6.54 2.79 -13.22
N LEU A 50 -5.85 2.50 -12.10
CA LEU A 50 -4.46 2.04 -12.11
C LEU A 50 -4.35 0.62 -12.68
N LEU A 51 -5.27 -0.27 -12.30
CA LEU A 51 -5.32 -1.61 -12.87
C LEU A 51 -5.58 -1.54 -14.39
N GLN A 52 -6.55 -0.74 -14.80
CA GLN A 52 -6.90 -0.58 -16.22
C GLN A 52 -5.71 -0.07 -17.03
N GLN A 53 -5.04 0.97 -16.53
CA GLN A 53 -3.83 1.52 -17.15
C GLN A 53 -2.72 0.46 -17.29
N ALA A 54 -2.47 -0.33 -16.24
CA ALA A 54 -1.47 -1.39 -16.28
C ALA A 54 -1.82 -2.47 -17.31
N VAL A 55 -3.08 -2.93 -17.34
CA VAL A 55 -3.52 -3.92 -18.33
C VAL A 55 -3.40 -3.38 -19.76
N ASP A 56 -3.81 -2.13 -20.00
CA ASP A 56 -3.75 -1.53 -21.33
C ASP A 56 -2.31 -1.32 -21.81
N GLN A 57 -1.40 -0.94 -20.91
CA GLN A 57 0.02 -0.75 -21.25
C GLN A 57 0.73 -2.05 -21.69
N PHE A 58 0.34 -3.19 -21.13
CA PHE A 58 0.99 -4.48 -21.38
C PHE A 58 0.14 -5.45 -22.19
N ARG A 59 -1.02 -5.02 -22.70
CA ARG A 59 -1.88 -5.85 -23.55
C ARG A 59 -1.12 -6.27 -24.82
N GLY A 60 -0.93 -7.58 -24.99
CA GLY A 60 -0.31 -8.16 -26.19
C GLY A 60 1.23 -8.12 -26.23
N ARG A 61 1.88 -7.77 -25.11
CA ARG A 61 3.31 -8.03 -24.90
C ARG A 61 3.56 -9.49 -24.52
#